data_AF-A0A9D7LCW3-F1
#
_entry.id   AF-A0A9D7LCW3-F1
#
_cell.length_a   1.000
_cell.length_b   1.000
_cell.length_c   1.000
_cell.angle_alpha   90.00
_cell.angle_beta   90.00
_cell.angle_gamma   90.00
#
_symmetry.space_group_name_H-M   'P 1'
#
loop_
_entity.id
_entity.type
_entity.pdbx_description
1 polymer ?
#
loop_
_entity_poly.entity_id
_entity_poly.type
_entity_poly.pdbx_seq_one_letter_code
_entity_poly.pdbx_strand_id
1 'polypeptide(L)'
;MSDNASKYTAKNWDEVRSAFSASLMVDTSLDSLAQNLDGPEWPIKGKDESPAKYIDLAYTEMKEMLALKGYPNHADLLISILKETMAFDAPFGDMVEQTQASAQKDNQMLKNMAKLGIPESFPIELTALDSGTIDFCAMEKLTTLGEFAVFAQGMSQNVIVGGDFKKLLNALSHIDEKALAELLPFRPGATGMHLIESLAQIARVQDPAAKSAKAAKAFAMFKDEHAAIQRDLASGLPLTRILMVLGNPAAEAAAAEMLEPEAKAKTGFMGSLSRWFKKK
;
A
#
# COMPACT_ATOMS: atom_id res chain seq x y z
N MET A 1 30.34 41.68 -15.69
CA MET A 1 29.74 40.38 -16.04
C MET A 1 28.72 40.10 -14.96
N SER A 2 27.44 40.33 -15.25
CA SER A 2 26.39 40.21 -14.26
C SER A 2 26.01 38.74 -14.12
N ASP A 3 26.37 38.12 -13.00
CA ASP A 3 25.84 36.83 -12.58
C ASP A 3 24.33 37.00 -12.38
N ASN A 4 23.56 36.72 -13.43
CA ASN A 4 22.13 36.46 -13.25
C ASN A 4 22.03 35.11 -12.53
N ALA A 5 21.68 35.15 -11.24
CA ALA A 5 21.37 33.95 -10.48
C ALA A 5 20.31 33.14 -11.25
N SER A 6 20.62 31.88 -11.58
CA SER A 6 19.70 31.00 -12.29
C SER A 6 18.39 30.87 -11.49
N LYS A 7 17.25 31.13 -12.15
CA LYS A 7 15.91 31.09 -11.55
C LYS A 7 15.56 29.70 -11.05
N TYR A 8 16.06 28.65 -11.70
CA TYR A 8 15.78 27.27 -11.34
C TYR A 8 17.03 26.50 -10.94
N THR A 9 16.81 25.47 -10.11
CA THR A 9 17.87 24.59 -9.58
C THR A 9 17.87 23.23 -10.29
N ALA A 10 18.90 22.41 -10.03
CA ALA A 10 18.95 21.02 -10.48
C ALA A 10 17.71 20.21 -10.04
N LYS A 11 17.23 20.43 -8.81
CA LYS A 11 15.99 19.78 -8.32
C LYS A 11 14.78 20.15 -9.18
N ASN A 12 14.64 21.43 -9.55
CA ASN A 12 13.53 21.85 -10.42
C ASN A 12 13.63 21.23 -11.81
N TRP A 13 14.84 20.98 -12.29
CA TRP A 13 15.03 20.30 -13.55
C TRP A 13 14.63 18.83 -13.47
N ASP A 14 15.06 18.12 -12.43
CA ASP A 14 14.72 16.71 -12.21
C ASP A 14 13.20 16.47 -12.16
N GLU A 15 12.47 17.36 -11.47
CA GLU A 15 11.00 17.35 -11.44
C GLU A 15 10.40 17.48 -12.85
N VAL A 16 10.89 18.44 -13.65
CA VAL A 16 10.38 18.72 -14.98
C VAL A 16 10.71 17.59 -15.97
N ARG A 17 11.96 17.11 -16.01
CA ARG A 17 12.36 16.02 -16.92
C ARG A 17 11.64 14.72 -16.62
N SER A 18 11.38 14.41 -15.34
CA SER A 18 10.65 13.22 -14.93
C SER A 18 9.22 13.28 -15.47
N ALA A 19 8.53 14.41 -15.26
CA ALA A 19 7.15 14.55 -15.71
C ALA A 19 7.01 14.61 -17.25
N PHE A 20 7.93 15.28 -17.94
CA PHE A 20 7.88 15.40 -19.40
C PHE A 20 8.23 14.10 -20.14
N SER A 21 8.94 13.16 -19.49
CA SER A 21 9.28 11.86 -20.09
C SER A 21 8.07 11.02 -20.47
N ALA A 22 6.93 11.22 -19.80
CA ALA A 22 5.66 10.56 -20.09
C ALA A 22 4.68 11.46 -20.89
N SER A 23 5.09 12.68 -21.26
CA SER A 23 4.21 13.63 -21.94
C SER A 23 4.08 13.31 -23.43
N LEU A 24 2.86 13.39 -23.97
CA LEU A 24 2.61 13.32 -25.42
C LEU A 24 3.28 14.48 -26.18
N MET A 25 3.67 15.54 -25.48
CA MET A 25 4.31 16.73 -26.06
C MET A 25 5.83 16.63 -26.10
N VAL A 26 6.44 15.52 -25.66
CA VAL A 26 7.90 15.35 -25.57
C VAL A 26 8.63 15.50 -26.92
N ASP A 27 7.94 15.14 -28.01
CA ASP A 27 8.45 15.26 -29.39
C ASP A 27 7.98 16.53 -30.11
N THR A 28 7.18 17.37 -29.44
CA THR A 28 6.73 18.64 -30.01
C THR A 28 7.87 19.66 -30.00
N SER A 29 8.02 20.43 -31.07
CA SER A 29 9.11 21.42 -31.15
C SER A 29 8.99 22.48 -30.05
N LEU A 30 10.11 22.82 -29.41
CA LEU A 30 10.17 23.85 -28.36
C LEU A 30 9.73 25.23 -28.86
N ASP A 31 9.94 25.51 -30.15
CA ASP A 31 9.44 26.73 -30.80
C ASP A 31 7.90 26.80 -30.81
N SER A 32 7.23 25.68 -31.12
CA SER A 32 5.76 25.57 -31.09
C SER A 32 5.24 25.67 -29.65
N LEU A 33 5.91 25.00 -28.70
CA LEU A 33 5.55 25.09 -27.29
C LEU A 33 5.69 26.53 -26.77
N ALA A 34 6.80 27.21 -27.06
CA ALA A 34 7.03 28.59 -26.64
C ALA A 34 6.01 29.58 -27.21
N GLN A 35 5.62 29.43 -28.49
CA GLN A 35 4.61 30.28 -29.13
C GLN A 35 3.24 30.20 -28.44
N ASN A 36 2.90 29.05 -27.86
CA ASN A 36 1.62 28.85 -27.18
C ASN A 36 1.57 29.48 -25.77
N LEU A 37 2.68 29.98 -25.24
CA LEU A 37 2.81 30.39 -23.84
C LEU A 37 2.86 31.92 -23.61
N ASP A 38 2.65 32.73 -24.66
CA ASP A 38 2.82 34.20 -24.63
C ASP A 38 4.18 34.67 -24.03
N GLY A 39 5.17 33.77 -24.02
CA GLY A 39 6.50 33.99 -23.44
C GLY A 39 7.58 34.31 -24.49
N PRO A 40 8.85 34.43 -24.06
CA PRO A 40 9.97 34.61 -24.99
C PRO A 40 10.09 33.42 -25.96
N GLU A 41 10.38 33.71 -27.23
CA GLU A 41 10.60 32.66 -28.23
C GLU A 41 11.78 31.75 -27.88
N TRP A 42 11.66 30.47 -28.21
CA TRP A 42 12.80 29.57 -28.17
C TRP A 42 13.83 29.96 -29.25
N PRO A 43 15.11 30.20 -28.88
CA PRO A 43 16.05 30.83 -29.79
C PRO A 43 16.67 29.87 -30.83
N ILE A 44 16.55 28.56 -30.61
CA ILE A 44 17.10 27.54 -31.52
C ILE A 44 15.98 27.09 -32.47
N LYS A 45 16.14 27.38 -33.76
CA LYS A 45 15.15 27.01 -34.78
C LYS A 45 15.48 25.62 -35.34
N GLY A 46 14.51 24.72 -35.34
CA GLY A 46 14.64 23.36 -35.87
C GLY A 46 13.45 22.49 -35.48
N LYS A 47 12.93 21.67 -36.39
CA LYS A 47 11.81 20.77 -36.09
C LYS A 47 12.20 19.64 -35.13
N ASP A 48 13.48 19.30 -35.13
CA ASP A 48 14.10 18.33 -34.25
C ASP A 48 14.44 18.91 -32.87
N GLU A 49 14.23 20.21 -32.65
CA GLU A 49 14.50 20.87 -31.38
C GLU A 49 13.31 20.72 -30.43
N SER A 50 13.24 19.56 -29.78
CA SER A 50 12.15 19.15 -28.87
C SER A 50 12.65 18.90 -27.44
N PRO A 51 11.74 18.81 -26.44
CA PRO A 51 12.09 18.41 -25.08
C PRO A 51 12.90 17.10 -25.01
N ALA A 52 12.61 16.12 -25.88
CA ALA A 52 13.30 14.82 -25.94
C ALA A 52 14.84 14.93 -25.95
N LYS A 53 15.40 15.96 -26.61
CA LYS A 53 16.86 16.17 -26.67
C LYS A 53 17.50 16.53 -25.34
N TYR A 54 16.71 17.04 -24.40
CA TYR A 54 17.20 17.62 -23.16
C TYR A 54 16.84 16.78 -21.95
N ILE A 55 15.64 16.20 -21.91
CA ILE A 55 15.10 15.56 -20.70
C ILE A 55 15.92 14.37 -20.20
N ASP A 56 16.73 13.72 -21.04
CA ASP A 56 17.61 12.64 -20.60
C ASP A 56 18.90 13.14 -19.91
N LEU A 57 19.24 14.42 -20.08
CA LEU A 57 20.46 15.05 -19.55
C LEU A 57 20.28 15.55 -18.12
N ALA A 58 21.29 15.35 -17.28
CA ALA A 58 21.34 15.98 -15.96
C ALA A 58 21.40 17.51 -16.10
N TYR A 59 21.06 18.25 -15.03
CA TYR A 59 20.97 19.72 -15.08
C TYR A 59 22.27 20.39 -15.59
N THR A 60 23.43 19.89 -15.16
CA THR A 60 24.73 20.38 -15.62
C THR A 60 24.95 20.10 -17.10
N GLU A 61 24.66 18.88 -17.55
CA GLU A 61 24.83 18.44 -18.94
C GLU A 61 23.90 19.20 -19.90
N MET A 62 22.66 19.48 -19.48
CA MET A 62 21.73 20.33 -20.24
C MET A 62 22.27 21.75 -20.40
N LYS A 63 22.81 22.35 -19.33
CA LYS A 63 23.44 23.69 -19.40
C LYS A 63 24.66 23.70 -20.32
N GLU A 64 25.50 22.67 -20.24
CA GLU A 64 26.66 22.50 -21.12
C GLU A 64 26.25 22.36 -22.58
N MET A 65 25.21 21.55 -22.87
CA MET A 65 24.67 21.42 -24.23
C MET A 65 24.14 22.76 -24.76
N LEU A 66 23.40 23.52 -23.96
CA LEU A 66 22.93 24.85 -24.36
C LEU A 66 24.09 25.83 -24.58
N ALA A 67 25.14 25.77 -23.75
CA ALA A 67 26.35 26.58 -23.93
C ALA A 67 27.07 26.23 -25.25
N LEU A 68 27.19 24.94 -25.59
CA LEU A 68 27.77 24.47 -26.85
C LEU A 68 26.96 24.94 -28.07
N LYS A 69 25.64 25.06 -27.92
CA LYS A 69 24.76 25.63 -28.95
C LYS A 69 24.78 27.15 -29.02
N GLY A 70 25.55 27.84 -28.16
CA GLY A 70 25.66 29.30 -28.13
C GLY A 70 24.66 30.02 -27.23
N TYR A 71 23.91 29.28 -26.40
CA TYR A 71 22.80 29.79 -25.57
C TYR A 71 22.98 29.48 -24.07
N PRO A 72 24.12 29.85 -23.43
CA PRO A 72 24.45 29.43 -22.06
C PRO A 72 23.45 29.89 -20.97
N ASN A 73 22.66 30.93 -21.25
CA ASN A 73 21.71 31.53 -20.31
C ASN A 73 20.25 31.08 -20.53
N HIS A 74 19.97 30.12 -21.41
CA HIS A 74 18.60 29.73 -21.79
C HIS A 74 18.06 28.51 -21.03
N ALA A 75 18.80 27.99 -20.05
CA ALA A 75 18.34 26.91 -19.18
C ALA A 75 17.04 27.28 -18.45
N ASP A 76 16.95 28.51 -17.93
CA ASP A 76 15.74 28.98 -17.24
C ASP A 76 14.55 29.14 -18.18
N LEU A 77 14.80 29.50 -19.45
CA LEU A 77 13.76 29.59 -20.47
C LEU A 77 13.23 28.19 -20.81
N LEU A 78 14.12 27.22 -21.03
CA LEU A 78 13.74 25.83 -21.29
C LEU A 78 12.86 25.29 -20.16
N ILE A 79 13.30 25.47 -18.92
CA ILE A 79 12.55 25.02 -17.74
C ILE A 79 11.20 25.73 -17.65
N SER A 80 11.12 27.03 -17.95
CA SER A 80 9.86 27.77 -17.92
C SER A 80 8.88 27.26 -18.99
N ILE A 81 9.34 27.09 -20.23
CA ILE A 81 8.51 26.56 -21.34
C ILE A 81 7.91 25.21 -20.94
N LEU A 82 8.71 24.28 -20.42
CA LEU A 82 8.21 22.96 -20.04
C LEU A 82 7.24 23.03 -18.87
N LYS A 83 7.55 23.79 -17.81
CA LYS A 83 6.65 23.95 -16.65
C LYS A 83 5.31 24.58 -17.04
N GLU A 84 5.35 25.60 -17.89
CA GLU A 84 4.14 26.31 -18.33
C GLU A 84 3.33 25.47 -19.33
N THR A 85 3.99 24.70 -20.21
CA THR A 85 3.33 23.71 -21.08
C THR A 85 2.59 22.67 -20.22
N MET A 86 3.23 22.16 -19.16
CA MET A 86 2.59 21.26 -18.22
C MET A 86 1.46 21.93 -17.44
N ALA A 87 1.59 23.22 -17.09
CA ALA A 87 0.56 23.97 -16.39
C ALA A 87 -0.68 24.24 -17.27
N PHE A 88 -0.49 24.40 -18.58
CA PHE A 88 -1.59 24.46 -19.55
C PHE A 88 -2.28 23.10 -19.76
N ASP A 89 -1.57 21.99 -19.52
CA ASP A 89 -2.13 20.63 -19.49
C ASP A 89 -2.66 20.22 -18.09
N ALA A 90 -2.41 21.02 -17.05
CA ALA A 90 -2.86 20.78 -15.68
C ALA A 90 -4.39 20.68 -15.49
N PRO A 91 -5.29 21.33 -16.28
CA PRO A 91 -6.71 21.00 -16.19
C PRO A 91 -7.03 19.56 -16.62
N PHE A 92 -6.09 18.81 -17.23
CA PHE A 92 -6.16 17.37 -17.47
C PHE A 92 -5.28 16.56 -16.52
N GLY A 93 -4.14 17.07 -16.06
CA GLY A 93 -3.30 16.44 -15.03
C GLY A 93 -4.02 16.30 -13.68
N ASP A 94 -4.66 17.37 -13.20
CA ASP A 94 -5.52 17.34 -12.01
C ASP A 94 -6.74 16.45 -12.24
N MET A 95 -7.22 16.33 -13.48
CA MET A 95 -8.32 15.44 -13.84
C MET A 95 -7.90 13.97 -13.83
N VAL A 96 -6.67 13.63 -14.21
CA VAL A 96 -6.11 12.27 -14.17
C VAL A 96 -5.77 11.87 -12.73
N GLU A 97 -5.16 12.76 -11.94
CA GLU A 97 -4.94 12.51 -10.50
C GLU A 97 -6.26 12.46 -9.74
N GLN A 98 -7.23 13.35 -10.03
CA GLN A 98 -8.59 13.22 -9.50
C GLN A 98 -9.28 11.96 -10.01
N THR A 99 -9.04 11.48 -11.23
CA THR A 99 -9.63 10.24 -11.74
C THR A 99 -9.02 9.03 -11.07
N GLN A 100 -7.70 8.99 -10.84
CA GLN A 100 -7.04 7.90 -10.10
C GLN A 100 -7.39 7.93 -8.61
N ALA A 101 -7.41 9.10 -7.98
CA ALA A 101 -7.84 9.27 -6.59
C ALA A 101 -9.35 9.06 -6.42
N SER A 102 -10.17 9.39 -7.41
CA SER A 102 -11.61 9.09 -7.41
C SER A 102 -11.87 7.62 -7.72
N ALA A 103 -11.10 6.98 -8.59
CA ALA A 103 -11.20 5.54 -8.85
C ALA A 103 -10.82 4.72 -7.61
N GLN A 104 -9.76 5.13 -6.88
CA GLN A 104 -9.43 4.56 -5.57
C GLN A 104 -10.52 4.85 -4.52
N LYS A 105 -11.09 6.05 -4.49
CA LYS A 105 -12.25 6.38 -3.61
C LYS A 105 -13.54 5.67 -4.01
N ASP A 106 -13.67 5.23 -5.25
CA ASP A 106 -14.83 4.48 -5.78
C ASP A 106 -14.58 2.97 -5.84
N ASN A 107 -13.54 2.49 -5.17
CA ASN A 107 -13.32 1.06 -4.99
C ASN A 107 -14.43 0.47 -4.10
N GLN A 108 -15.35 -0.25 -4.71
CA GLN A 108 -16.48 -0.88 -4.01
C GLN A 108 -16.01 -1.85 -2.91
N MET A 109 -14.88 -2.54 -3.10
CA MET A 109 -14.33 -3.45 -2.10
C MET A 109 -13.82 -2.68 -0.88
N LEU A 110 -13.09 -1.58 -1.05
CA LEU A 110 -12.66 -0.73 0.07
C LEU A 110 -13.85 -0.18 0.86
N LYS A 111 -14.91 0.26 0.16
CA LYS A 111 -16.17 0.68 0.80
C LYS A 111 -16.81 -0.46 1.61
N ASN A 112 -16.81 -1.67 1.07
CA ASN A 112 -17.37 -2.84 1.76
C ASN A 112 -16.51 -3.25 2.96
N MET A 113 -15.18 -3.23 2.85
CA MET A 113 -14.26 -3.45 3.96
C MET A 113 -14.51 -2.46 5.09
N ALA A 114 -14.65 -1.18 4.78
CA ALA A 114 -14.98 -0.14 5.76
C ALA A 114 -16.33 -0.41 6.45
N LYS A 115 -17.36 -0.83 5.71
CA LYS A 115 -18.68 -1.22 6.28
C LYS A 115 -18.57 -2.40 7.24
N LEU A 116 -17.73 -3.38 6.92
CA LEU A 116 -17.50 -4.57 7.73
C LEU A 116 -16.47 -4.34 8.86
N GLY A 117 -15.82 -3.18 8.91
CA GLY A 117 -14.74 -2.88 9.85
C GLY A 117 -13.43 -3.63 9.57
N ILE A 118 -13.27 -4.18 8.37
CA ILE A 118 -12.05 -4.89 7.95
C ILE A 118 -10.96 -3.84 7.66
N PRO A 119 -9.83 -3.85 8.39
CA PRO A 119 -8.78 -2.86 8.19
C PRO A 119 -8.05 -3.09 6.87
N GLU A 120 -7.87 -2.03 6.09
CA GLU A 120 -7.10 -2.07 4.83
C GLU A 120 -5.66 -2.53 5.06
N SER A 121 -5.08 -2.18 6.21
CA SER A 121 -3.72 -2.58 6.61
C SER A 121 -3.62 -4.05 7.04
N PHE A 122 -4.70 -4.83 6.97
CA PHE A 122 -4.66 -6.24 7.35
C PHE A 122 -3.71 -7.01 6.44
N PRO A 123 -2.70 -7.72 6.99
CA PRO A 123 -1.66 -8.35 6.20
C PRO A 123 -2.17 -9.62 5.51
N ILE A 124 -1.90 -9.76 4.22
CA ILE A 124 -2.32 -10.92 3.41
C ILE A 124 -1.76 -12.22 3.98
N GLU A 125 -0.56 -12.21 4.54
CA GLU A 125 0.08 -13.39 5.14
C GLU A 125 -0.68 -13.98 6.35
N LEU A 126 -1.55 -13.20 7.01
CA LEU A 126 -2.39 -13.67 8.12
C LEU A 126 -3.78 -14.16 7.67
N THR A 127 -4.06 -14.12 6.38
CA THR A 127 -5.25 -14.75 5.81
C THR A 127 -5.07 -16.27 5.70
N ALA A 128 -6.18 -16.97 5.50
CA ALA A 128 -6.23 -18.41 5.25
C ALA A 128 -6.18 -18.74 3.74
N LEU A 129 -5.70 -17.82 2.89
CA LEU A 129 -5.43 -18.08 1.47
C LEU A 129 -4.41 -19.22 1.31
N ASP A 130 -4.55 -19.99 0.24
CA ASP A 130 -3.55 -20.98 -0.14
C ASP A 130 -2.16 -20.35 -0.38
N SER A 131 -1.11 -21.18 -0.26
CA SER A 131 0.27 -20.70 -0.38
C SER A 131 0.57 -20.12 -1.76
N GLY A 132 0.01 -20.69 -2.84
CA GLY A 132 0.20 -20.18 -4.19
C GLY A 132 -0.38 -18.79 -4.40
N THR A 133 -1.51 -18.50 -3.76
CA THR A 133 -2.16 -17.19 -3.77
C THR A 133 -1.38 -16.19 -2.94
N ILE A 134 -0.84 -16.60 -1.78
CA ILE A 134 0.05 -15.74 -0.98
C ILE A 134 1.33 -15.41 -1.76
N ASP A 135 1.93 -16.39 -2.42
CA ASP A 135 3.14 -16.20 -3.24
C ASP A 135 2.86 -15.27 -4.44
N PHE A 136 1.71 -15.44 -5.10
CA PHE A 136 1.24 -14.52 -6.13
C PHE A 136 1.11 -13.09 -5.62
N CYS A 137 0.40 -12.90 -4.50
CA CYS A 137 0.26 -11.59 -3.87
C CYS A 137 1.64 -10.98 -3.55
N ALA A 138 2.59 -11.77 -3.03
CA ALA A 138 3.93 -11.29 -2.73
C ALA A 138 4.72 -10.87 -3.99
N MET A 139 4.61 -11.63 -5.10
CA MET A 139 5.23 -11.27 -6.38
C MET A 139 4.68 -9.96 -6.95
N GLU A 140 3.38 -9.74 -6.81
CA GLU A 140 2.69 -8.50 -7.20
C GLU A 140 2.85 -7.37 -6.17
N LYS A 141 3.65 -7.58 -5.11
CA LYS A 141 3.88 -6.63 -4.00
C LYS A 141 2.61 -6.24 -3.23
N LEU A 142 1.63 -7.13 -3.22
CA LEU A 142 0.41 -7.02 -2.41
C LEU A 142 0.72 -7.58 -1.02
N THR A 143 0.90 -6.69 -0.06
CA THR A 143 1.19 -7.05 1.34
C THR A 143 -0.04 -6.92 2.24
N THR A 144 -1.00 -6.07 1.86
CA THR A 144 -2.21 -5.75 2.64
C THR A 144 -3.50 -5.98 1.86
N LEU A 145 -4.63 -6.13 2.57
CA LEU A 145 -5.95 -6.25 1.95
C LEU A 145 -6.36 -4.99 1.17
N GLY A 146 -5.91 -3.81 1.59
CA GLY A 146 -6.13 -2.56 0.86
C GLY A 146 -5.43 -2.56 -0.50
N GLU A 147 -4.15 -2.95 -0.53
CA GLU A 147 -3.40 -3.13 -1.77
C GLU A 147 -4.04 -4.18 -2.68
N PHE A 148 -4.49 -5.30 -2.10
CA PHE A 148 -5.25 -6.33 -2.83
C PHE A 148 -6.51 -5.75 -3.48
N ALA A 149 -7.30 -4.97 -2.75
CA ALA A 149 -8.55 -4.39 -3.25
C ALA A 149 -8.29 -3.39 -4.39
N VAL A 150 -7.26 -2.55 -4.27
CA VAL A 150 -6.87 -1.59 -5.32
C VAL A 150 -6.36 -2.34 -6.57
N PHE A 151 -5.52 -3.34 -6.38
CA PHE A 151 -5.01 -4.18 -7.48
C PHE A 151 -6.14 -4.87 -8.23
N ALA A 152 -7.07 -5.49 -7.49
CA ALA A 152 -8.16 -6.25 -8.10
C ALA A 152 -9.13 -5.39 -8.93
N GLN A 153 -9.29 -4.10 -8.60
CA GLN A 153 -10.12 -3.17 -9.36
C GLN A 153 -9.58 -2.89 -10.77
N GLY A 154 -8.26 -2.89 -10.95
CA GLY A 154 -7.60 -2.69 -12.24
C GLY A 154 -7.41 -3.97 -13.05
N MET A 155 -7.78 -5.13 -12.50
CA MET A 155 -7.47 -6.42 -13.10
C MET A 155 -8.42 -6.71 -14.27
N SER A 156 -7.86 -6.97 -15.46
CA SER A 156 -8.66 -7.41 -16.61
C SER A 156 -9.24 -8.81 -16.38
N GLN A 157 -10.41 -9.10 -16.95
CA GLN A 157 -11.09 -10.40 -16.86
C GLN A 157 -10.25 -11.60 -17.40
N ASN A 158 -9.11 -11.33 -18.06
CA ASN A 158 -8.25 -12.34 -18.68
C ASN A 158 -7.08 -12.79 -17.79
N VAL A 159 -6.90 -12.21 -16.60
CA VAL A 159 -5.86 -12.67 -15.66
C VAL A 159 -6.34 -13.96 -14.99
N ILE A 160 -5.61 -15.06 -15.21
CA ILE A 160 -5.87 -16.33 -14.53
C ILE A 160 -5.36 -16.19 -13.09
N VAL A 161 -6.30 -16.00 -12.16
CA VAL A 161 -6.03 -15.97 -10.72
C VAL A 161 -6.45 -17.28 -10.05
N GLY A 162 -5.79 -17.61 -8.93
CA GLY A 162 -6.12 -18.80 -8.12
C GLY A 162 -7.56 -18.80 -7.61
N GLY A 163 -8.06 -19.99 -7.25
CA GLY A 163 -9.44 -20.16 -6.76
C GLY A 163 -9.75 -19.33 -5.52
N ASP A 164 -8.83 -19.33 -4.55
CA ASP A 164 -8.96 -18.56 -3.32
C ASP A 164 -8.86 -17.05 -3.53
N PHE A 165 -8.01 -16.61 -4.48
CA PHE A 165 -7.95 -15.20 -4.90
C PHE A 165 -9.32 -14.72 -5.40
N LYS A 166 -9.91 -15.47 -6.34
CA LYS A 166 -11.23 -15.14 -6.91
C LYS A 166 -12.32 -15.20 -5.85
N LYS A 167 -12.23 -16.14 -4.92
CA LYS A 167 -13.17 -16.27 -3.81
C LYS A 167 -13.10 -15.06 -2.88
N LEU A 168 -11.90 -14.62 -2.47
CA LEU A 168 -11.71 -13.41 -1.65
C LEU A 168 -12.24 -12.16 -2.36
N LEU A 169 -11.91 -12.03 -3.65
CA LEU A 169 -12.39 -10.94 -4.49
C LEU A 169 -13.92 -10.86 -4.51
N ASN A 170 -14.59 -11.98 -4.80
CA ASN A 170 -16.05 -12.05 -4.83
C ASN A 170 -16.65 -11.76 -3.46
N ALA A 171 -16.05 -12.30 -2.39
CA ALA A 171 -16.54 -12.13 -1.03
C ALA A 171 -16.49 -10.65 -0.59
N LEU A 172 -15.40 -9.95 -0.89
CA LEU A 172 -15.26 -8.51 -0.61
C LEU A 172 -16.16 -7.66 -1.51
N SER A 173 -16.34 -8.04 -2.77
CA SER A 173 -17.16 -7.28 -3.73
C SER A 173 -18.65 -7.33 -3.40
N HIS A 174 -19.12 -8.45 -2.87
CA HIS A 174 -20.55 -8.70 -2.64
C HIS A 174 -20.96 -8.79 -1.16
N ILE A 175 -20.05 -8.56 -0.22
CA ILE A 175 -20.31 -8.72 1.22
C ILE A 175 -20.81 -10.13 1.53
N ASP A 176 -20.06 -11.14 1.09
CA ASP A 176 -20.33 -12.53 1.47
C ASP A 176 -19.58 -12.87 2.77
N GLU A 177 -20.21 -12.57 3.90
CA GLU A 177 -19.65 -12.81 5.22
C GLU A 177 -19.26 -14.27 5.47
N LYS A 178 -19.96 -15.23 4.85
CA LYS A 178 -19.63 -16.66 5.01
C LYS A 178 -18.32 -16.97 4.30
N ALA A 179 -18.19 -16.55 3.05
CA ALA A 179 -16.95 -16.72 2.30
C ALA A 179 -15.78 -15.94 2.91
N LEU A 180 -16.03 -14.75 3.49
CA LEU A 180 -15.02 -13.99 4.23
C LEU A 180 -14.53 -14.76 5.46
N ALA A 181 -15.42 -15.36 6.26
CA ALA A 181 -15.04 -16.12 7.46
C ALA A 181 -14.17 -17.36 7.17
N GLU A 182 -14.23 -17.87 5.94
CA GLU A 182 -13.38 -18.98 5.50
C GLU A 182 -11.94 -18.54 5.18
N LEU A 183 -11.75 -17.29 4.75
CA LEU A 183 -10.47 -16.76 4.24
C LEU A 183 -9.81 -15.74 5.18
N LEU A 184 -10.60 -15.06 5.99
CA LEU A 184 -10.20 -13.97 6.87
C LEU A 184 -10.59 -14.31 8.30
N PRO A 185 -9.85 -13.86 9.33
CA PRO A 185 -10.28 -13.97 10.73
C PRO A 185 -11.45 -13.04 11.04
N PHE A 186 -12.58 -13.30 10.39
CA PHE A 186 -13.81 -12.54 10.38
C PHE A 186 -14.94 -13.38 10.96
N ARG A 187 -15.81 -12.75 11.75
CA ARG A 187 -16.95 -13.40 12.38
C ARG A 187 -18.24 -12.87 11.76
N PRO A 188 -19.06 -13.71 11.10
CA PRO A 188 -20.33 -13.27 10.54
C PRO A 188 -21.22 -12.60 11.59
N GLY A 189 -21.81 -11.47 11.22
CA GLY A 189 -22.63 -10.62 12.08
C GLY A 189 -21.86 -9.76 13.08
N ALA A 190 -20.52 -9.81 13.11
CA ALA A 190 -19.68 -8.94 13.91
C ALA A 190 -18.88 -7.96 13.03
N THR A 191 -18.47 -6.85 13.63
CA THR A 191 -17.64 -5.85 12.97
C THR A 191 -16.17 -6.11 13.25
N GLY A 192 -15.37 -6.12 12.18
CA GLY A 192 -13.92 -6.20 12.23
C GLY A 192 -13.35 -7.61 12.20
N MET A 193 -12.05 -7.67 12.49
CA MET A 193 -11.27 -8.89 12.51
C MET A 193 -11.01 -9.30 13.96
N HIS A 194 -10.88 -10.59 14.22
CA HIS A 194 -10.86 -11.12 15.58
C HIS A 194 -9.69 -12.09 15.82
N LEU A 195 -9.07 -11.97 16.99
CA LEU A 195 -7.94 -12.79 17.38
C LEU A 195 -8.30 -14.28 17.44
N ILE A 196 -9.44 -14.64 18.02
CA ILE A 196 -9.82 -16.05 18.22
C ILE A 196 -9.96 -16.77 16.87
N GLU A 197 -10.60 -16.14 15.90
CA GLU A 197 -10.72 -16.60 14.53
C GLU A 197 -9.35 -16.69 13.84
N SER A 198 -8.45 -15.74 14.10
CA SER A 198 -7.08 -15.77 13.59
C SER A 198 -6.29 -16.95 14.13
N LEU A 199 -6.36 -17.22 15.43
CA LEU A 199 -5.71 -18.38 16.05
C LEU A 199 -6.28 -19.69 15.51
N ALA A 200 -7.60 -19.79 15.34
CA ALA A 200 -8.25 -20.95 14.75
C ALA A 200 -7.81 -21.24 13.30
N GLN A 201 -7.53 -20.19 12.52
CA GLN A 201 -6.98 -20.32 11.16
C GLN A 201 -5.49 -20.71 11.19
N ILE A 202 -4.69 -20.06 12.03
CA ILE A 202 -3.26 -20.33 12.20
C ILE A 202 -3.02 -21.77 12.68
N ALA A 203 -3.92 -22.33 13.49
CA ALA A 203 -3.87 -23.72 13.92
C ALA A 203 -3.78 -24.74 12.77
N ARG A 204 -4.34 -24.41 11.60
CA ARG A 204 -4.36 -25.27 10.41
C ARG A 204 -3.02 -25.31 9.67
N VAL A 205 -2.12 -24.37 9.95
CA VAL A 205 -0.77 -24.33 9.37
C VAL A 205 0.00 -25.56 9.83
N GLN A 206 0.58 -26.30 8.88
CA GLN A 206 1.27 -27.56 9.18
C GLN A 206 2.69 -27.33 9.68
N ASP A 207 3.40 -26.35 9.10
CA ASP A 207 4.77 -26.02 9.51
C ASP A 207 4.78 -25.33 10.90
N PRO A 208 5.44 -25.92 11.92
CA PRO A 208 5.48 -25.35 13.26
C PRO A 208 6.17 -23.98 13.33
N ALA A 209 7.19 -23.75 12.50
CA ALA A 209 7.92 -22.48 12.49
C ALA A 209 7.03 -21.35 11.93
N ALA A 210 6.39 -21.57 10.79
CA ALA A 210 5.41 -20.65 10.21
C ALA A 210 4.22 -20.43 11.14
N LYS A 211 3.71 -21.48 11.80
CA LYS A 211 2.62 -21.37 12.78
C LYS A 211 2.99 -20.42 13.92
N SER A 212 4.16 -20.61 14.52
CA SER A 212 4.66 -19.76 15.61
C SER A 212 4.86 -18.30 15.17
N ALA A 213 5.47 -18.09 14.00
CA ALA A 213 5.68 -16.75 13.45
C ALA A 213 4.36 -16.02 13.17
N LYS A 214 3.37 -16.70 12.57
CA LYS A 214 2.04 -16.14 12.32
C LYS A 214 1.30 -15.85 13.63
N ALA A 215 1.38 -16.74 14.62
CA ALA A 215 0.77 -16.51 15.94
C ALA A 215 1.34 -15.26 16.63
N ALA A 216 2.66 -15.08 16.62
CA ALA A 216 3.30 -13.89 17.17
C ALA A 216 2.82 -12.59 16.49
N LYS A 217 2.70 -12.59 15.16
CA LYS A 217 2.17 -11.46 14.40
C LYS A 217 0.69 -11.19 14.73
N ALA A 218 -0.13 -12.23 14.85
CA ALA A 218 -1.53 -12.10 15.25
C ALA A 218 -1.64 -11.46 16.65
N PHE A 219 -0.88 -11.94 17.64
CA PHE A 219 -0.89 -11.33 18.98
C PHE A 219 -0.43 -9.88 19.00
N ALA A 220 0.53 -9.50 18.16
CA ALA A 220 0.97 -8.11 18.03
C ALA A 220 -0.11 -7.22 17.41
N MET A 221 -0.79 -7.72 16.38
CA MET A 221 -1.86 -6.99 15.69
C MET A 221 -3.12 -6.83 16.54
N PHE A 222 -3.53 -7.89 17.23
CA PHE A 222 -4.71 -7.93 18.09
C PHE A 222 -4.37 -7.71 19.58
N LYS A 223 -3.35 -6.90 19.88
CA LYS A 223 -2.84 -6.70 21.24
C LYS A 223 -3.92 -6.26 22.24
N ASP A 224 -4.88 -5.44 21.81
CA ASP A 224 -5.92 -4.89 22.67
C ASP A 224 -7.01 -5.93 22.97
N GLU A 225 -7.41 -6.71 21.97
CA GLU A 225 -8.32 -7.85 22.14
C GLU A 225 -7.66 -8.96 22.98
N HIS A 226 -6.38 -9.24 22.76
CA HIS A 226 -5.61 -10.15 23.60
C HIS A 226 -5.59 -9.68 25.06
N ALA A 227 -5.34 -8.39 25.31
CA ALA A 227 -5.37 -7.83 26.66
C ALA A 227 -6.76 -7.88 27.30
N ALA A 228 -7.84 -7.75 26.52
CA ALA A 228 -9.20 -7.95 26.99
C ALA A 228 -9.45 -9.41 27.41
N ILE A 229 -9.08 -10.38 26.56
CA ILE A 229 -9.20 -11.81 26.86
C ILE A 229 -8.45 -12.18 28.15
N GLN A 230 -7.23 -11.67 28.33
CA GLN A 230 -6.45 -11.93 29.55
C GLN A 230 -7.12 -11.35 30.81
N ARG A 231 -7.78 -10.20 30.72
CA ARG A 231 -8.55 -9.62 31.83
C ARG A 231 -9.79 -10.47 32.16
N ASP A 232 -10.49 -10.93 31.14
CA ASP A 232 -11.67 -11.79 31.32
C ASP A 232 -11.30 -13.11 32.00
N LEU A 233 -10.21 -13.75 31.55
CA LEU A 233 -9.67 -14.94 32.21
C LEU A 233 -9.28 -14.66 33.67
N ALA A 234 -8.62 -13.54 33.95
CA ALA A 234 -8.25 -13.15 35.30
C ALA A 234 -9.47 -12.86 36.21
N SER A 235 -10.60 -12.44 35.63
CA SER A 235 -11.87 -12.25 36.33
C SER A 235 -12.63 -13.56 36.60
N GLY A 236 -12.11 -14.69 36.12
CA GLY A 236 -12.71 -16.01 36.30
C GLY A 236 -13.65 -16.45 35.17
N LEU A 237 -13.70 -15.72 34.05
CA LEU A 237 -14.45 -16.17 32.88
C LEU A 237 -13.76 -17.43 32.31
N PRO A 238 -14.46 -18.57 32.16
CA PRO A 238 -13.85 -19.77 31.61
C PRO A 238 -13.38 -19.58 30.17
N LEU A 239 -12.19 -20.07 29.83
CA LEU A 239 -11.65 -20.01 28.46
C LEU A 239 -12.61 -20.66 27.44
N THR A 240 -13.30 -21.74 27.83
CA THR A 240 -14.34 -22.38 27.00
C THR A 240 -15.48 -21.44 26.62
N ARG A 241 -15.84 -20.49 27.50
CA ARG A 241 -16.89 -19.50 27.23
C ARG A 241 -16.45 -18.46 26.21
N ILE A 242 -15.17 -18.09 26.24
CA ILE A 242 -14.56 -17.14 25.29
C ILE A 242 -14.46 -17.79 23.90
N LEU A 243 -14.03 -19.05 23.84
CA LEU A 243 -13.77 -19.76 22.58
C LEU A 243 -15.02 -20.28 21.87
N MET A 244 -16.14 -20.44 22.59
CA MET A 244 -17.44 -20.91 22.07
C MET A 244 -17.92 -20.17 20.81
N VAL A 245 -17.40 -18.97 20.59
CA VAL A 245 -17.69 -18.17 19.41
C VAL A 245 -17.24 -18.81 18.09
N LEU A 246 -16.27 -19.73 18.14
CA LEU A 246 -15.85 -20.52 16.99
C LEU A 246 -16.89 -21.58 16.60
N GLY A 247 -17.74 -22.03 17.53
CA GLY A 247 -18.78 -23.04 17.30
C GLY A 247 -18.25 -24.39 16.81
N ASN A 248 -16.95 -24.66 16.99
CA ASN A 248 -16.26 -25.84 16.50
C ASN A 248 -15.27 -26.34 17.57
N PRO A 249 -15.54 -27.49 18.22
CA PRO A 249 -14.70 -27.98 19.32
C PRO A 249 -13.22 -28.19 18.98
N ALA A 250 -12.91 -28.58 17.73
CA ALA A 250 -11.52 -28.78 17.31
C ALA A 250 -10.80 -27.43 17.12
N ALA A 251 -11.48 -26.43 16.56
CA ALA A 251 -10.96 -25.08 16.43
C ALA A 251 -10.78 -24.41 17.80
N GLU A 252 -11.74 -24.62 18.71
CA GLU A 252 -11.67 -24.16 20.10
C GLU A 252 -10.46 -24.74 20.82
N ALA A 253 -10.27 -26.06 20.79
CA ALA A 253 -9.12 -26.70 21.42
C ALA A 253 -7.79 -26.16 20.86
N ALA A 254 -7.70 -25.96 19.55
CA ALA A 254 -6.48 -25.47 18.92
C ALA A 254 -6.19 -23.99 19.25
N ALA A 255 -7.22 -23.15 19.31
CA ALA A 255 -7.06 -21.76 19.75
C ALA A 255 -6.69 -21.67 21.24
N ALA A 256 -7.22 -22.56 22.08
CA ALA A 256 -6.86 -22.64 23.50
C ALA A 256 -5.36 -22.94 23.68
N GLU A 257 -4.81 -23.89 22.93
CA GLU A 257 -3.41 -24.28 22.99
C GLU A 257 -2.46 -23.12 22.66
N MET A 258 -2.86 -22.18 21.80
CA MET A 258 -2.06 -20.99 21.48
C MET A 258 -2.17 -19.89 22.55
N LEU A 259 -3.27 -19.82 23.29
CA LEU A 259 -3.50 -18.82 24.34
C LEU A 259 -2.81 -19.19 25.67
N GLU A 260 -2.70 -20.48 25.99
CA GLU A 260 -2.12 -20.96 27.25
C GLU A 260 -0.62 -20.63 27.47
N PRO A 261 0.28 -20.77 26.48
CA PRO A 261 1.70 -20.50 26.63
C PRO A 261 1.97 -19.02 26.93
N GLU A 262 1.22 -18.11 26.29
CA GLU A 262 1.31 -16.66 26.50
C GLU A 262 0.83 -16.25 27.89
N ALA A 263 -0.26 -16.87 28.37
CA ALA A 263 -0.75 -16.65 29.74
C ALA A 263 0.31 -17.04 30.78
N LYS A 264 0.98 -18.19 30.59
CA LYS A 264 2.03 -18.71 31.49
C LYS A 264 3.32 -17.89 31.43
N ALA A 265 3.75 -17.45 30.24
CA ALA A 265 4.96 -16.66 30.02
C ALA A 265 4.93 -15.31 30.78
N LYS A 266 3.78 -14.62 30.80
CA LYS A 266 3.62 -13.35 31.54
C LYS A 266 3.57 -13.53 33.06
N THR A 267 2.94 -14.60 33.57
CA THR A 267 3.00 -14.93 35.00
C THR A 267 4.42 -15.27 35.48
N GLY A 268 5.25 -15.89 34.64
CA GLY A 268 6.65 -16.17 34.98
C GLY A 268 7.51 -14.90 35.09
N PHE A 269 7.28 -13.91 34.22
CA PHE A 269 8.00 -12.64 34.23
C PHE A 269 7.63 -11.76 35.44
N MET A 270 6.35 -11.65 35.80
CA MET A 270 5.95 -10.92 37.02
C MET A 270 6.33 -11.66 38.32
N GLY A 271 6.37 -13.00 38.30
CA GLY A 271 6.85 -13.82 39.42
C GLY A 271 8.34 -13.65 39.73
N SER A 272 9.17 -13.35 38.73
CA SER A 272 10.62 -13.12 38.94
C SER A 272 10.90 -11.70 39.46
N LEU A 273 10.17 -10.69 38.98
CA LEU A 273 10.29 -9.30 39.44
C LEU A 273 9.86 -9.13 40.90
N SER A 274 8.79 -9.80 41.33
CA SER A 274 8.33 -9.78 42.74
C SER A 274 9.29 -10.46 43.72
N ARG A 275 10.08 -11.45 43.27
CA ARG A 275 11.15 -12.05 44.09
C ARG A 275 12.37 -11.14 44.23
N TRP A 276 12.64 -10.28 43.26
CA TRP A 276 13.79 -9.37 43.31
C TRP A 276 13.53 -8.17 44.24
N PHE A 277 12.30 -7.67 44.28
CA PHE A 277 11.91 -6.59 45.19
C PHE A 277 11.63 -7.02 46.65
N LYS A 278 11.53 -8.32 46.93
CA LYS A 278 11.44 -8.86 48.31
C LYS A 278 12.79 -9.14 48.98
N LYS A 279 13.91 -8.88 48.29
CA LYS A 279 15.27 -8.90 48.84
C LYS A 279 15.87 -7.49 48.85
N LYS A 280 15.25 -6.57 49.59
CA LYS A 280 15.91 -5.40 50.17
C LYS A 280 15.29 -5.12 51.53
#